data_AF-A0A975IRE1-F1
#
_entry.id   AF-A0A975IRE1-F1
#
_cell.length_a   1.000
_cell.length_b   1.000
_cell.length_c   1.000
_cell.angle_alpha   90.00
_cell.angle_beta   90.00
_cell.angle_gamma   90.00
#
_symmetry.space_group_name_H-M   'P 1'
#
loop_
_entity.id
_entity.type
_entity.pdbx_description
1 polymer ?
#
loop_
_entity_poly.entity_id
_entity_poly.type
_entity_poly.pdbx_seq_one_letter_code
_entity_poly.pdbx_strand_id
1 'polypeptide(L)'
;MKPNLFNFATSELSQDAFIAWLIAWADKKHKNSNEKLHELAKSFVKLLIQKDENFEIESIKVKKQWKKIDVSALVNDSIFIVIEDKTYSKAHSNQLERYHNIAKKHYNSDVDIKLIYYKMIEQGNYKQIDGQCF
;
A
#
# COMPACT_ATOMS: atom_id res chain seq x y z
N MET A 1 -2.85 -19.89 25.50
CA MET A 1 -2.84 -18.94 24.35
C MET A 1 -1.82 -19.43 23.34
N LYS A 2 -2.18 -19.47 22.05
CA LYS A 2 -1.24 -19.79 20.97
C LYS A 2 -0.48 -18.51 20.61
N PRO A 3 0.86 -18.52 20.52
CA PRO A 3 1.59 -17.35 20.05
C PRO A 3 1.12 -17.01 18.63
N ASN A 4 0.61 -15.79 18.46
CA ASN A 4 0.13 -15.24 17.20
C ASN A 4 1.17 -14.23 16.68
N LEU A 5 1.46 -14.26 15.38
CA LEU A 5 2.38 -13.31 14.73
C LEU A 5 2.01 -11.84 15.01
N PHE A 6 0.71 -11.51 15.04
CA PHE A 6 0.18 -10.17 15.33
C PHE A 6 0.28 -9.76 16.82
N ASN A 7 0.69 -10.66 17.71
CA ASN A 7 1.05 -10.28 19.08
C ASN A 7 2.47 -9.71 19.15
N PHE A 8 3.29 -9.95 18.11
CA PHE A 8 4.69 -9.52 18.03
C PHE A 8 4.93 -8.50 16.91
N ALA A 9 4.07 -8.45 15.89
CA ALA A 9 4.01 -7.40 14.90
C ALA A 9 2.78 -6.54 15.16
N THR A 10 2.93 -5.21 15.27
CA THR A 10 1.76 -4.33 15.29
C THR A 10 0.96 -4.54 14.00
N SER A 11 -0.36 -4.44 14.08
CA SER A 11 -1.25 -4.64 12.93
C SER A 11 -0.82 -3.79 11.72
N GLU A 12 -0.36 -2.56 11.96
CA GLU A 12 0.22 -1.66 10.95
C GLU A 12 1.45 -2.28 10.25
N LEU A 13 2.46 -2.74 11.00
CA LEU A 13 3.67 -3.32 10.40
C LEU A 13 3.39 -4.56 9.54
N SER A 14 2.39 -5.35 9.93
CA SER A 14 1.96 -6.51 9.17
C SER A 14 1.20 -6.13 7.89
N GLN A 15 0.40 -5.05 7.94
CA GLN A 15 -0.30 -4.49 6.77
C GLN A 15 0.69 -3.88 5.78
N ASP A 16 1.66 -3.08 6.25
CA ASP A 16 2.74 -2.52 5.43
C ASP A 16 3.51 -3.61 4.70
N ALA A 17 3.83 -4.69 5.41
CA ALA A 17 4.52 -5.83 4.83
C ALA A 17 3.69 -6.52 3.74
N PHE A 18 2.39 -6.72 3.97
CA PHE A 18 1.49 -7.32 3.00
C PHE A 18 1.33 -6.44 1.75
N ILE A 19 1.08 -5.14 1.92
CA ILE A 19 0.91 -4.19 0.82
C ILE A 19 2.19 -4.11 -0.01
N ALA A 20 3.34 -3.94 0.65
CA ALA A 20 4.63 -3.89 -0.04
C ALA A 20 4.93 -5.20 -0.80
N TRP A 21 4.63 -6.34 -0.20
CA TRP A 21 4.78 -7.65 -0.84
C TRP A 21 3.89 -7.78 -2.07
N LEU A 22 2.61 -7.42 -1.97
CA LEU A 22 1.67 -7.48 -3.10
C LEU A 22 2.10 -6.56 -4.24
N ILE A 23 2.51 -5.32 -3.94
CA ILE A 23 2.99 -4.38 -4.97
C ILE A 23 4.25 -4.92 -5.66
N ALA A 24 5.17 -5.55 -4.92
CA ALA A 24 6.39 -6.10 -5.50
C ALA A 24 6.11 -7.17 -6.55
N TRP A 25 5.04 -7.96 -6.40
CA TRP A 25 4.62 -8.96 -7.39
C TRP A 25 4.20 -8.37 -8.73
N ALA A 26 3.89 -7.07 -8.82
CA ALA A 26 3.51 -6.42 -10.07
C ALA A 26 4.72 -6.18 -11.02
N ASP A 27 5.95 -6.37 -10.54
CA ASP A 27 7.15 -6.27 -11.38
C ASP A 27 7.14 -7.39 -12.46
N LYS A 28 7.37 -7.03 -13.72
CA LYS A 28 7.35 -7.95 -14.87
C LYS A 28 8.26 -9.15 -14.70
N LYS A 29 9.36 -9.03 -13.94
CA LYS A 29 10.27 -10.15 -13.67
C LYS A 29 9.59 -11.33 -12.96
N HIS A 30 8.46 -11.09 -12.28
CA HIS A 30 7.72 -12.11 -11.54
C HIS A 30 6.61 -12.79 -12.37
N LYS A 31 6.38 -12.36 -13.62
CA LYS A 31 5.34 -12.91 -14.51
C LYS A 31 5.37 -14.43 -14.61
N ASN A 32 6.56 -15.00 -14.79
CA ASN A 32 6.74 -16.45 -14.97
C ASN A 32 6.82 -17.22 -13.65
N SER A 33 6.90 -16.54 -12.50
CA SER A 33 6.98 -17.19 -11.18
C SER A 33 5.60 -17.55 -10.63
N ASN A 34 4.62 -16.66 -10.80
CA ASN A 34 3.23 -16.90 -10.44
C ASN A 34 2.34 -15.92 -11.20
N GLU A 35 1.84 -16.35 -12.35
CA GLU A 35 1.06 -15.51 -13.27
C GLU A 35 -0.20 -14.92 -12.61
N LYS A 36 -0.96 -15.72 -11.86
CA LYS A 36 -2.19 -15.25 -11.20
C LYS A 36 -1.91 -14.18 -10.14
N LEU A 37 -0.85 -14.36 -9.35
CA LEU A 37 -0.45 -13.39 -8.33
C LEU A 37 0.13 -12.13 -8.97
N HIS A 38 0.88 -12.27 -10.07
CA HIS A 38 1.38 -11.14 -10.85
C HIS A 38 0.23 -10.30 -11.44
N GLU A 39 -0.78 -10.92 -12.04
CA GLU A 39 -1.95 -10.20 -12.59
C GLU A 39 -2.82 -9.55 -11.50
N LEU A 40 -2.98 -10.22 -10.35
CA LEU A 40 -3.62 -9.62 -9.17
C LEU A 40 -2.85 -8.37 -8.70
N ALA A 41 -1.53 -8.47 -8.61
CA ALA A 41 -0.68 -7.37 -8.20
C ALA A 41 -0.73 -6.20 -9.21
N LYS A 42 -0.69 -6.48 -10.53
CA LYS A 42 -0.85 -5.45 -11.58
C LYS A 42 -2.18 -4.73 -11.44
N SER A 43 -3.27 -5.48 -11.26
CA SER A 43 -4.61 -4.91 -11.06
C SER A 43 -4.67 -4.02 -9.81
N PHE A 44 -4.08 -4.48 -8.70
CA PHE A 44 -4.00 -3.70 -7.47
C PHE A 44 -3.20 -2.41 -7.67
N VAL A 45 -2.04 -2.45 -8.31
CA VAL A 45 -1.22 -1.25 -8.59
C VAL A 45 -1.95 -0.28 -9.51
N LYS A 46 -2.57 -0.76 -10.59
CA LYS A 46 -3.38 0.05 -11.53
C LYS A 46 -4.48 0.81 -10.81
N LEU A 47 -5.18 0.15 -9.87
CA LEU A 47 -6.19 0.77 -9.02
C LEU A 47 -5.59 1.93 -8.19
N LEU A 48 -4.44 1.70 -7.54
CA LEU A 48 -3.75 2.71 -6.72
C LEU A 48 -3.36 3.96 -7.53
N ILE A 49 -2.90 3.78 -8.77
CA ILE A 49 -2.46 4.89 -9.65
C ILE A 49 -3.55 5.43 -10.57
N GLN A 50 -4.78 4.89 -10.48
CA GLN A 50 -5.93 5.24 -11.31
C GLN A 50 -5.64 5.13 -12.82
N LYS A 51 -5.02 4.02 -13.23
CA LYS A 51 -4.78 3.68 -14.63
C LYS A 51 -5.67 2.51 -15.06
N ASP A 52 -5.99 2.47 -16.35
CA ASP A 52 -6.79 1.41 -16.94
C ASP A 52 -5.96 0.14 -17.25
N GLU A 53 -6.62 -0.87 -17.80
CA GLU A 53 -6.03 -2.17 -18.12
C GLU A 53 -4.92 -2.09 -19.18
N ASN A 54 -4.91 -1.09 -20.06
CA ASN A 54 -3.90 -0.94 -21.11
C ASN A 54 -2.57 -0.37 -20.59
N PHE A 55 -2.54 0.14 -19.36
CA PHE A 55 -1.29 0.59 -18.75
C PHE A 55 -0.39 -0.61 -18.44
N GLU A 56 0.77 -0.67 -19.09
CA GLU A 56 1.74 -1.74 -18.82
C GLU A 56 2.66 -1.40 -17.66
N ILE A 57 2.82 -2.35 -16.75
CA ILE A 57 3.76 -2.26 -15.63
C ILE A 57 4.97 -3.11 -16.00
N GLU A 58 6.08 -2.44 -16.25
CA GLU A 58 7.35 -3.05 -16.68
C GLU A 58 8.32 -3.21 -15.52
N SER A 59 8.33 -2.26 -14.58
CA SER A 59 9.23 -2.30 -13.42
C SER A 59 8.59 -1.69 -12.17
N ILE A 60 8.95 -2.25 -11.01
CA ILE A 60 8.50 -1.78 -9.69
C ILE A 60 9.69 -1.77 -8.73
N LYS A 61 9.89 -0.64 -8.04
CA LYS A 61 10.85 -0.52 -6.92
C LYS A 61 10.09 -0.20 -5.63
N VAL A 62 9.85 -1.22 -4.80
CA VAL A 62 9.15 -1.07 -3.51
C VAL A 62 10.14 -0.79 -2.38
N LYS A 63 9.79 0.11 -1.46
CA LYS A 63 10.49 0.34 -0.20
C LYS A 63 9.49 0.49 0.94
N LYS A 64 9.78 -0.11 2.09
CA LYS A 64 9.07 0.13 3.34
C LYS A 64 9.82 1.13 4.20
N GLN A 65 9.10 1.91 5.00
CA GLN A 65 9.64 2.84 6.00
C GLN A 65 10.66 3.86 5.45
N TRP A 66 10.68 4.08 4.12
CA TRP A 66 11.61 4.99 3.49
C TRP A 66 11.22 6.43 3.86
N LYS A 67 12.13 7.17 4.51
CA LYS A 67 11.86 8.54 4.98
C LYS A 67 10.61 8.65 5.85
N LYS A 68 10.32 7.59 6.63
CA LYS A 68 9.13 7.45 7.50
C LYS A 68 7.79 7.30 6.76
N ILE A 69 7.82 6.99 5.46
CA ILE A 69 6.64 6.57 4.69
C ILE A 69 6.47 5.07 4.89
N ASP A 70 5.28 4.62 5.25
CA ASP A 70 5.00 3.21 5.56
C ASP A 70 5.33 2.30 4.38
N VAL A 71 4.73 2.56 3.21
CA VAL A 71 5.05 1.88 1.95
C VAL A 71 5.20 2.89 0.80
N SER A 72 6.23 2.71 -0.02
CA SER A 72 6.42 3.48 -1.25
C SER A 72 6.80 2.58 -2.41
N ALA A 73 6.42 2.98 -3.62
CA ALA A 73 6.76 2.25 -4.84
C ALA A 73 7.00 3.19 -6.01
N LEU A 74 8.05 2.95 -6.79
CA LEU A 74 8.27 3.61 -8.07
C LEU A 74 7.87 2.66 -9.20
N VAL A 75 6.89 3.05 -10.00
CA VAL A 75 6.37 2.31 -11.16
C VAL A 75 6.95 2.91 -12.43
N ASN A 76 7.55 2.08 -13.28
CA ASN A 76 8.11 2.46 -14.59
C ASN A 76 8.99 3.72 -14.54
N ASP A 77 9.71 3.93 -13.44
CA ASP A 77 10.55 5.10 -13.17
C ASP A 77 9.86 6.47 -13.35
N SER A 78 8.52 6.51 -13.37
CA SER A 78 7.72 7.69 -13.73
C SER A 78 6.55 7.97 -12.81
N ILE A 79 6.08 6.99 -12.02
CA ILE A 79 4.99 7.20 -11.06
C ILE A 79 5.46 6.76 -9.68
N PHE A 80 5.51 7.68 -8.73
CA PHE A 80 5.89 7.40 -7.35
C PHE A 80 4.67 7.35 -6.44
N ILE A 81 4.39 6.17 -5.91
CA ILE A 81 3.31 5.89 -4.97
C ILE A 81 3.85 6.06 -3.55
N VAL A 82 3.10 6.78 -2.74
CA VAL A 82 3.26 6.91 -1.28
C VAL A 82 1.99 6.39 -0.65
N ILE A 83 2.10 5.36 0.16
CA ILE A 83 1.00 4.79 0.94
C ILE A 83 1.32 5.00 2.41
N GLU A 84 0.42 5.66 3.10
CA GLU A 84 0.42 5.78 4.55
C GLU A 84 -0.71 4.91 5.10
N ASP A 85 -0.36 3.93 5.94
CA ASP A 85 -1.33 3.09 6.65
C ASP A 85 -1.74 3.80 7.94
N LYS A 86 -3.05 3.80 8.22
CA LYS A 86 -3.62 4.39 9.42
C LYS A 86 -4.65 3.44 10.00
N THR A 87 -4.35 2.83 11.15
CA THR A 87 -5.33 1.99 11.84
C THR A 87 -6.35 2.81 12.65
N TYR A 88 -5.91 3.83 13.40
CA TYR A 88 -6.81 4.58 14.31
C TYR A 88 -6.60 6.10 14.36
N SER A 89 -5.45 6.61 13.91
CA SER A 89 -5.11 8.02 14.06
C SER A 89 -5.67 8.91 12.93
N LYS A 90 -5.99 10.16 13.26
CA LYS A 90 -6.43 11.16 12.27
C LYS A 90 -5.27 11.48 11.31
N ALA A 91 -5.58 11.58 10.02
CA ALA A 91 -4.65 12.10 9.02
C ALA A 91 -4.22 13.52 9.41
N HIS A 92 -2.91 13.74 9.53
CA HIS A 92 -2.36 15.09 9.74
C HIS A 92 -2.00 15.67 8.38
N SER A 93 -2.63 16.79 8.00
CA SER A 93 -2.45 17.48 6.71
C SER A 93 -0.99 17.69 6.32
N ASN A 94 -0.14 17.99 7.31
CA ASN A 94 1.28 18.30 7.09
C ASN A 94 2.10 17.07 6.66
N GLN A 95 1.60 15.86 6.88
CA GLN A 95 2.32 14.62 6.59
C GLN A 95 2.41 14.37 5.07
N LEU A 96 1.31 14.60 4.34
CA LEU A 96 1.29 14.45 2.88
C LEU A 96 2.14 15.48 2.17
N GLU A 97 2.05 16.74 2.59
CA GLU A 97 2.89 17.80 2.02
C GLU A 97 4.37 17.48 2.22
N ARG A 98 4.74 17.00 3.42
CA ARG A 98 6.09 16.52 3.69
C ARG A 98 6.51 15.40 2.75
N TYR A 99 5.67 14.39 2.53
CA TYR A 99 6.00 13.27 1.65
C TYR A 99 6.09 13.66 0.18
N HIS A 100 5.19 14.51 -0.28
CA HIS A 100 5.23 15.07 -1.61
C HIS A 100 6.52 15.86 -1.84
N ASN A 101 6.94 16.69 -0.88
CA ASN A 101 8.20 17.42 -0.95
C ASN A 101 9.43 16.51 -0.90
N ILE A 102 9.39 15.44 -0.08
CA ILE A 102 10.44 14.42 -0.04
C ILE A 102 10.56 13.72 -1.41
N ALA A 103 9.43 13.35 -2.02
CA ALA A 103 9.39 12.71 -3.33
C ALA A 103 9.92 13.63 -4.42
N LYS A 104 9.45 14.88 -4.49
CA LYS A 104 9.94 15.92 -5.43
C LYS A 104 11.41 16.27 -5.27
N LYS A 105 11.98 16.12 -4.07
CA LYS A 105 13.42 16.33 -3.84
C LYS A 105 14.25 15.11 -4.25
N HIS A 106 13.67 13.91 -4.13
CA HIS A 106 14.37 12.67 -4.43
C HIS A 106 14.33 12.32 -5.91
N TYR A 107 13.23 12.63 -6.58
CA TYR A 107 13.01 12.43 -8.01
C TYR A 107 12.85 13.78 -8.71
N ASN A 108 13.24 13.87 -9.99
CA ASN A 108 13.08 15.09 -10.78
C ASN A 108 11.59 15.45 -10.99
N SER A 109 11.32 16.64 -11.54
CA SER A 109 9.96 17.19 -11.74
C SER A 109 8.99 16.33 -12.54
N ASP A 110 9.50 15.34 -13.28
CA ASP A 110 8.72 14.60 -14.28
C ASP A 110 8.02 13.35 -13.70
N VAL A 111 8.27 13.03 -12.43
CA VAL A 111 7.63 11.90 -11.75
C VAL A 111 6.26 12.30 -11.19
N ASP A 112 5.22 11.58 -11.60
CA ASP A 112 3.85 11.73 -11.09
C ASP A 112 3.75 11.11 -9.69
N ILE A 113 3.39 11.91 -8.68
CA ILE A 113 3.33 11.48 -7.29
C ILE A 113 1.88 11.16 -6.90
N LYS A 114 1.63 9.92 -6.49
CA LYS A 114 0.34 9.45 -5.97
C LYS A 114 0.42 9.26 -4.47
N LEU A 115 -0.36 10.04 -3.72
CA LEU A 115 -0.47 9.96 -2.27
C LEU A 115 -1.75 9.20 -1.89
N ILE A 116 -1.63 8.15 -1.09
CA ILE A 116 -2.71 7.23 -0.76
C ILE A 116 -2.77 7.05 0.75
N TYR A 117 -3.96 7.21 1.32
CA TYR A 117 -4.25 6.76 2.67
C TYR A 117 -4.89 5.39 2.62
N TYR A 118 -4.23 4.42 3.22
CA TYR A 118 -4.81 3.11 3.46
C TYR A 118 -5.37 3.10 4.88
N LYS A 119 -6.68 2.91 5.01
CA LYS A 119 -7.36 2.88 6.30
C LYS A 119 -8.26 1.67 6.38
N MET A 120 -7.91 0.71 7.23
CA MET A 120 -8.85 -0.34 7.63
C MET A 120 -9.75 0.21 8.73
N ILE A 121 -11.03 0.40 8.41
CA ILE A 121 -12.05 0.66 9.41
C ILE A 121 -12.52 -0.71 9.90
N GLU A 122 -12.57 -0.89 11.22
CA GLU A 122 -13.13 -2.09 11.84
C GLU A 122 -14.54 -2.35 11.28
N GLN A 123 -14.74 -3.50 10.63
CA GLN A 123 -16.07 -3.96 10.25
C GLN A 123 -16.62 -4.86 11.35
N GLY A 124 -17.12 -4.23 12.42
CA GLY A 124 -17.93 -4.89 13.43
C GLY A 124 -19.41 -4.85 13.02
N ASN A 125 -20.06 -6.01 12.93
CA ASN A 125 -21.51 -6.08 12.85
C ASN A 125 -22.05 -5.99 14.29
N TYR A 126 -22.60 -4.84 14.66
CA TYR A 126 -23.17 -4.61 15.99
C TYR A 126 -24.54 -5.30 16.12
N LYS A 127 -24.55 -6.63 16.16
CA LYS A 127 -25.70 -7.39 16.66
C LYS A 127 -25.21 -8.39 17.71
N GLN A 128 -25.65 -8.12 18.94
CA GLN A 128 -25.54 -8.88 20.20
C GLN A 128 -24.24 -8.79 21.00
N ILE A 129 -24.16 -7.67 21.72
CA ILE A 129 -23.92 -7.65 23.16
C ILE A 129 -25.05 -6.72 23.68
N ASP A 130 -26.31 -7.11 23.85
CA ASP A 130 -26.90 -8.22 24.59
C ASP A 130 -28.23 -8.65 23.94
N GLY A 131 -28.60 -9.92 24.09
CA GLY A 131 -30.01 -10.35 24.12
C GLY A 131 -30.70 -10.72 22.79
N GLN A 132 -31.04 -12.01 22.70
CA GLN A 132 -32.11 -12.66 21.91
C GLN A 132 -31.92 -12.85 20.40
N CYS A 133 -31.48 -14.07 20.08
CA CYS A 133 -31.87 -14.88 18.92
C CYS A 133 -33.22 -14.45 18.33
N PHE A 134 -33.25 -14.09 17.04
CA PHE A 134 -33.90 -14.82 15.93
C PHE A 134 -33.53 -14.14 14.61
#